data_AF-A0A6C0KXL2-F1
#
_entry.id   AF-A0A6C0KXL2-F1
#
_cell.length_a   1.000
_cell.length_b   1.000
_cell.length_c   1.000
_cell.angle_alpha   90.00
_cell.angle_beta   90.00
_cell.angle_gamma   90.00
#
_symmetry.space_group_name_H-M   'P 1'
#
loop_
_entity.id
_entity.type
_entity.pdbx_description
1 polymer ?
#
loop_
_entity_poly.entity_id
_entity_poly.type
_entity_poly.pdbx_seq_one_letter_code
_entity_poly.pdbx_strand_id
1 'polypeptide(L)'
;MATPTDNQPTFVDVEEKLTAIKTLLAELTSVLKVIEKTSPKKRPKTKKVEKPRPISKELAKFMKLSEASSSREGVLRAISKHVHDKKLQDVNNKREFLVDKPLSQLLKLKSGTRLTFLAINKHISHLFLDVNKK
;
A
#
# COMPACT_ATOMS: atom_id res chain seq x y z
N MET A 1 -53.85 55.90 5.98
CA MET A 1 -54.18 54.60 6.63
C MET A 1 -53.43 53.53 5.87
N ALA A 2 -52.52 52.81 6.54
CA ALA A 2 -51.72 51.75 5.94
C ALA A 2 -52.55 50.45 5.94
N THR A 3 -52.67 49.80 4.79
CA THR A 3 -53.18 48.43 4.69
C THR A 3 -52.01 47.50 4.37
N PRO A 4 -51.78 46.45 5.16
CA PRO A 4 -50.76 45.45 4.85
C PRO A 4 -51.33 44.56 3.74
N THR A 5 -50.76 44.65 2.54
CA THR A 5 -51.08 43.66 1.51
C THR A 5 -50.45 42.35 1.94
N ASP A 6 -51.32 41.46 2.40
CA ASP A 6 -51.06 40.07 2.70
C ASP A 6 -50.42 39.40 1.48
N ASN A 7 -49.09 39.27 1.51
CA ASN A 7 -48.32 38.61 0.47
C ASN A 7 -48.36 37.09 0.73
N GLN A 8 -49.57 36.52 0.74
CA GLN A 8 -49.73 35.08 0.75
C GLN A 8 -49.38 34.54 -0.63
N PRO A 9 -48.47 33.54 -0.71
CA PRO A 9 -48.09 32.95 -1.99
C PRO A 9 -49.34 32.39 -2.66
N THR A 10 -49.60 32.83 -3.89
CA THR A 10 -50.72 32.30 -4.67
C THR A 10 -50.42 30.86 -5.08
N PHE A 11 -51.46 30.07 -5.36
CA PHE A 11 -51.30 28.65 -5.73
C PHE A 11 -50.38 28.45 -6.94
N VAL A 12 -50.39 29.41 -7.88
CA VAL A 12 -49.50 29.42 -9.04
C VAL A 12 -48.03 29.56 -8.61
N ASP A 13 -47.72 30.44 -7.65
CA ASP A 13 -46.38 30.57 -7.09
C ASP A 13 -45.91 29.28 -6.41
N VAL A 14 -46.85 28.51 -5.82
CA VAL A 14 -46.55 27.22 -5.19
C VAL A 14 -46.24 26.15 -6.23
N GLU A 15 -46.98 26.10 -7.34
CA GLU A 15 -46.72 25.18 -8.45
C GLU A 15 -45.40 25.47 -9.17
N GLU A 16 -45.10 26.75 -9.41
CA GLU A 16 -43.81 27.19 -9.94
C GLU A 16 -42.65 26.81 -9.00
N LYS A 17 -42.82 27.03 -7.70
CA LYS A 17 -41.83 26.59 -6.70
C LYS A 17 -41.70 25.06 -6.66
N LEU A 18 -42.80 24.32 -6.81
CA LEU A 18 -42.79 22.85 -6.84
C LEU A 18 -42.05 22.32 -8.07
N THR A 19 -42.26 22.93 -9.24
CA THR A 19 -41.55 22.55 -10.47
C THR A 19 -40.06 22.86 -10.37
N ALA A 20 -39.68 24.03 -9.84
CA ALA A 20 -38.29 24.39 -9.57
C ALA A 20 -37.60 23.44 -8.57
N ILE A 21 -38.30 22.98 -7.53
CA ILE A 21 -37.76 21.99 -6.59
C ILE A 21 -37.53 20.64 -7.30
N LYS A 22 -38.46 20.21 -8.16
CA LYS A 22 -38.32 18.94 -8.90
C LYS A 22 -37.14 18.97 -9.87
N THR A 23 -36.91 20.08 -10.57
CA THR A 23 -35.75 20.22 -11.48
C THR A 23 -34.44 20.21 -10.70
N LEU A 24 -34.35 20.92 -9.58
CA LEU A 24 -33.17 20.90 -8.71
C LEU A 24 -32.86 19.51 -8.16
N LEU A 25 -33.89 18.74 -7.75
CA LEU A 25 -33.70 17.35 -7.33
C LEU A 25 -33.16 16.48 -8.48
N ALA A 26 -33.66 16.66 -9.71
CA ALA A 26 -33.17 15.94 -10.87
C ALA A 26 -31.70 16.28 -11.17
N GLU A 27 -31.32 17.55 -11.09
CA GLU A 27 -29.94 18.00 -11.26
C GLU A 27 -29.02 17.42 -10.18
N LEU A 28 -29.40 17.51 -8.90
CA LEU A 28 -28.61 16.96 -7.80
C LEU A 28 -28.42 15.44 -7.94
N THR A 29 -29.46 14.70 -8.33
CA THR A 29 -29.33 13.24 -8.55
C THR A 29 -28.41 12.92 -9.73
N SER A 30 -28.41 13.75 -10.78
CA SER A 30 -27.50 13.58 -11.92
C SER A 30 -26.05 13.85 -11.52
N VAL A 31 -25.80 14.89 -10.71
CA VAL A 31 -24.47 15.26 -10.20
C VAL A 31 -23.94 14.15 -9.29
N LEU A 32 -24.77 13.60 -8.40
CA LEU A 32 -24.38 12.46 -7.55
C LEU A 32 -23.97 11.23 -8.38
N LYS A 33 -24.72 10.90 -9.44
CA LYS A 33 -24.36 9.79 -10.36
C LYS A 33 -23.06 10.05 -11.10
N VAL A 34 -22.78 11.30 -11.48
CA VAL A 34 -21.50 11.68 -12.12
C VAL A 34 -20.35 11.55 -11.12
N ILE A 35 -20.50 12.06 -9.90
CA ILE A 35 -19.49 11.94 -8.83
C ILE A 35 -19.21 10.47 -8.49
N GLU A 36 -20.23 9.61 -8.45
CA GLU A 36 -20.03 8.18 -8.20
C GLU A 36 -19.23 7.49 -9.31
N LYS A 37 -19.38 7.94 -10.56
CA LYS A 37 -18.67 7.42 -11.74
C LYS A 37 -17.26 8.02 -11.91
N THR A 38 -17.08 9.30 -11.60
CA THR A 38 -15.81 10.04 -11.78
C THR A 38 -14.94 10.00 -10.53
N SER A 39 -15.50 9.71 -9.35
CA SER A 39 -14.70 9.45 -8.17
C SER A 39 -13.82 8.23 -8.46
N PRO A 40 -12.49 8.34 -8.34
CA PRO A 40 -11.64 7.18 -8.42
C PRO A 40 -12.06 6.31 -7.23
N LYS A 41 -12.84 5.25 -7.49
CA LYS A 41 -13.05 4.18 -6.51
C LYS A 41 -11.66 3.76 -6.09
N LYS A 42 -11.19 4.26 -4.94
CA LYS A 42 -9.98 3.80 -4.26
C LYS A 42 -10.33 2.39 -3.84
N ARG A 43 -10.27 1.45 -4.79
CA ARG A 43 -10.27 0.03 -4.50
C ARG A 43 -9.20 -0.09 -3.43
N PRO A 44 -9.51 -0.56 -2.22
CA PRO A 44 -8.47 -0.83 -1.25
C PRO A 44 -7.49 -1.71 -2.01
N LYS A 45 -6.26 -1.22 -2.21
CA LYS A 45 -5.19 -2.07 -2.71
C LYS A 45 -4.94 -3.03 -1.57
N THR A 46 -5.76 -4.08 -1.47
CA THR A 46 -5.46 -5.25 -0.66
C THR A 46 -4.15 -5.75 -1.22
N LYS A 47 -3.06 -5.35 -0.58
CA LYS A 47 -1.72 -5.84 -0.88
C LYS A 47 -1.86 -7.35 -0.73
N LYS A 48 -1.85 -8.08 -1.85
CA LYS A 48 -1.84 -9.53 -1.84
C LYS A 48 -0.58 -9.93 -1.11
N VAL A 49 -0.71 -10.30 0.16
CA VAL A 49 0.40 -10.79 0.97
C VAL A 49 0.85 -12.07 0.31
N GLU A 50 2.11 -12.10 -0.14
CA GLU A 50 2.66 -13.31 -0.73
C GLU A 50 2.55 -14.47 0.27
N LYS A 51 2.09 -15.62 -0.21
CA LYS A 51 2.01 -16.84 0.60
C LYS A 51 3.40 -17.19 1.15
N PRO A 52 3.51 -17.61 2.42
CA PRO A 52 4.75 -18.14 2.96
C PRO A 52 5.25 -19.31 2.12
N ARG A 53 6.55 -19.32 1.81
CA ARG A 53 7.22 -20.37 1.05
C ARG A 53 8.37 -20.95 1.89
N PRO A 54 8.71 -22.23 1.71
CA PRO A 54 9.85 -22.82 2.39
C PRO A 54 11.15 -22.11 2.00
N ILE A 55 12.00 -21.86 2.99
CA ILE A 55 13.27 -21.14 2.86
C ILE A 55 14.45 -22.03 3.23
N SER A 56 15.65 -21.63 2.78
CA SER A 56 16.91 -22.25 3.20
C SER A 56 17.06 -22.28 4.73
N LYS A 57 17.68 -23.36 5.25
CA LYS A 57 18.03 -23.50 6.68
C LYS A 57 18.88 -22.34 7.19
N GLU A 58 19.74 -21.76 6.36
CA GLU A 58 20.57 -20.61 6.71
C GLU A 58 19.73 -19.35 6.92
N LEU A 59 18.71 -19.15 6.07
CA LEU A 59 17.80 -18.02 6.18
C LEU A 59 16.90 -18.14 7.42
N ALA A 60 16.42 -19.35 7.70
CA ALA A 60 15.62 -19.62 8.90
C ALA A 60 16.41 -19.33 10.19
N LYS A 61 17.68 -19.75 10.24
CA LYS A 61 18.60 -19.44 11.35
C LYS A 61 18.84 -17.93 11.49
N PHE A 62 19.03 -17.22 10.39
CA PHE A 62 19.23 -15.77 10.41
C PHE A 62 18.02 -15.03 10.98
N MET A 63 16.82 -15.40 10.55
CA MET A 63 15.58 -14.78 11.03
C MET A 63 15.13 -15.29 12.40
N LYS A 64 15.81 -16.32 12.96
CA LYS A 64 15.44 -17.00 14.21
C LYS A 64 14.00 -17.52 14.21
N LEU A 65 13.51 -17.99 13.05
CA LEU A 65 12.18 -18.60 12.96
C LEU A 65 12.26 -20.07 13.38
N SER A 66 11.25 -20.51 14.13
CA SER A 66 11.03 -21.95 14.42
C SER A 66 10.60 -22.73 13.19
N GLU A 67 9.88 -22.07 12.28
CA GLU A 67 9.43 -22.65 11.01
C GLU A 67 10.29 -22.15 9.86
N ALA A 68 10.80 -23.05 9.03
CA ALA A 68 11.59 -22.72 7.84
C ALA A 68 10.72 -22.24 6.67
N SER A 69 9.73 -21.39 6.95
CA SER A 69 8.78 -20.84 5.98
C SER A 69 8.59 -19.34 6.19
N SER A 70 8.72 -18.53 5.14
CA SER A 70 8.48 -17.09 5.21
C SER A 70 7.99 -16.54 3.88
N SER A 71 7.31 -15.39 3.88
CA SER A 71 7.06 -14.64 2.66
C SER A 71 8.29 -13.82 2.27
N ARG A 72 8.39 -13.46 1.00
CA ARG A 72 9.47 -12.60 0.47
C ARG A 72 9.50 -11.24 1.17
N GLU A 73 8.34 -10.65 1.41
CA GLU A 73 8.20 -9.41 2.17
C GLU A 73 8.69 -9.57 3.62
N GLY A 74 8.39 -10.71 4.26
CA GLY A 74 8.88 -11.01 5.61
C GLY A 74 10.40 -11.06 5.69
N VAL A 75 11.04 -11.73 4.72
CA VAL A 75 12.50 -11.79 4.62
C VAL A 75 13.10 -10.39 4.43
N LEU A 76 12.54 -9.60 3.51
CA LEU A 76 13.04 -8.25 3.23
C LEU A 76 12.93 -7.34 4.46
N ARG A 77 11.82 -7.43 5.21
CA ARG A 77 11.64 -6.68 6.46
C ARG A 77 12.64 -7.10 7.53
N ALA A 78 12.90 -8.41 7.68
CA ALA A 78 13.88 -8.90 8.65
C ALA A 78 15.30 -8.43 8.31
N ILE A 79 15.70 -8.47 7.04
CA ILE A 79 17.00 -7.93 6.60
C ILE A 79 17.06 -6.42 6.84
N SER A 80 16.00 -5.68 6.48
CA SER A 80 15.96 -4.23 6.70
C SER A 80 16.07 -3.86 8.18
N LYS A 81 15.41 -4.63 9.05
CA LYS A 81 15.51 -4.48 10.51
C LYS A 81 16.93 -4.75 10.98
N HIS A 82 17.57 -5.82 10.53
CA HIS A 82 18.97 -6.13 10.87
C HIS A 82 19.94 -5.02 10.42
N VAL A 83 19.75 -4.47 9.23
CA VAL A 83 20.54 -3.34 8.71
C VAL A 83 20.37 -2.10 9.60
N HIS A 84 19.16 -1.83 10.06
CA HIS A 84 18.86 -0.72 10.96
C HIS A 84 19.46 -0.94 12.36
N ASP A 85 19.25 -2.11 12.95
CA ASP A 85 19.73 -2.48 14.30
C ASP A 85 21.26 -2.41 14.38
N LYS A 86 21.96 -2.80 13.31
CA LYS A 86 23.42 -2.73 13.21
C LYS A 86 23.97 -1.43 12.63
N LYS A 87 23.10 -0.46 12.31
CA LYS A 87 23.48 0.84 11.70
C LYS A 87 24.37 0.68 10.46
N LEU A 88 24.06 -0.29 9.61
CA LEU A 88 24.81 -0.59 8.38
C LEU A 88 24.41 0.29 7.20
N GLN A 89 23.36 1.09 7.34
CA GLN A 89 22.88 2.02 6.32
C GLN A 89 23.88 3.17 6.12
N ASP A 90 24.15 3.52 4.87
CA ASP A 90 25.05 4.64 4.57
C ASP A 90 24.39 5.96 4.98
N VAL A 91 25.15 6.80 5.70
CA VAL A 91 24.70 8.12 6.18
C VAL A 91 24.48 9.08 5.00
N ASN A 92 25.31 8.98 3.96
CA ASN A 92 25.25 9.83 2.78
C ASN A 92 24.18 9.33 1.79
N ASN A 93 24.00 8.02 1.68
CA ASN A 93 23.04 7.42 0.77
C ASN A 93 22.15 6.39 1.49
N LYS A 94 21.04 6.87 2.07
CA LYS A 94 20.06 6.03 2.76
C LYS A 94 19.43 4.93 1.88
N ARG A 95 19.67 4.93 0.57
CA ARG A 95 19.19 3.88 -0.36
C ARG A 95 20.12 2.65 -0.35
N GLU A 96 21.32 2.80 0.19
CA GLU A 96 22.38 1.79 0.25
C GLU A 96 22.75 1.43 1.70
N PHE A 97 23.27 0.22 1.86
CA PHE A 97 23.82 -0.26 3.13
C PHE A 97 25.03 -1.16 2.86
N LEU A 98 25.90 -1.26 3.87
CA LEU A 98 27.06 -2.14 3.86
C LEU A 98 26.67 -3.56 4.25
N VAL A 99 27.06 -4.52 3.42
CA VAL A 99 26.84 -5.94 3.68
C VAL A 99 27.81 -6.41 4.78
N ASP A 100 27.26 -6.79 5.93
CA ASP A 100 28.03 -7.39 7.01
C ASP A 100 28.34 -8.88 6.75
N LYS A 101 29.17 -9.49 7.61
CA LYS A 101 29.55 -10.91 7.50
C LYS A 101 28.34 -11.87 7.40
N PRO A 102 27.30 -11.79 8.25
CA PRO A 102 26.16 -12.70 8.14
C PRO A 102 25.32 -12.46 6.88
N LEU A 103 25.12 -11.22 6.43
CA LEU A 103 24.42 -10.96 5.16
C LEU A 103 25.24 -11.42 3.95
N SER A 104 26.56 -11.30 4.01
CA SER A 104 27.49 -11.79 3.00
C SER A 104 27.42 -13.32 2.86
N GLN A 105 27.41 -14.05 3.97
CA GLN A 105 27.25 -15.51 3.97
C GLN A 105 25.88 -15.92 3.41
N LEU A 106 24.82 -15.24 3.84
CA LEU A 106 23.46 -15.54 3.43
C LEU A 106 23.21 -15.27 1.95
N LEU A 107 23.64 -14.11 1.45
CA LEU A 107 23.41 -13.69 0.06
C LEU A 107 24.50 -14.20 -0.91
N LYS A 108 25.52 -14.89 -0.38
CA LYS A 108 26.72 -15.34 -1.12
C LYS A 108 27.42 -14.20 -1.85
N LEU A 109 27.54 -13.05 -1.18
CA LEU A 109 28.17 -11.82 -1.69
C LEU A 109 29.43 -11.49 -0.90
N LYS A 110 30.27 -10.62 -1.44
CA LYS A 110 31.48 -10.14 -0.72
C LYS A 110 31.09 -9.20 0.42
N SER A 111 31.64 -9.43 1.60
CA SER A 111 31.46 -8.52 2.75
C SER A 111 32.06 -7.14 2.44
N GLY A 112 31.41 -6.08 2.94
CA GLY A 112 31.81 -4.69 2.66
C GLY A 112 31.34 -4.14 1.30
N THR A 113 30.65 -4.93 0.50
CA THR A 113 29.99 -4.42 -0.72
C THR A 113 28.80 -3.55 -0.32
N ARG A 114 28.56 -2.47 -1.07
CA ARG A 114 27.34 -1.67 -0.95
C ARG A 114 26.21 -2.31 -1.72
N LEU A 115 25.07 -2.50 -1.05
CA LEU A 115 23.83 -3.00 -1.67
C LEU A 115 22.70 -2.01 -1.46
N THR A 116 21.80 -1.94 -2.43
CA THR A 116 20.51 -1.25 -2.27
C THR A 116 19.45 -2.23 -1.80
N PHE A 117 18.46 -1.74 -1.02
CA PHE A 117 17.33 -2.56 -0.58
C PHE A 117 16.57 -3.22 -1.75
N LEU A 118 16.54 -2.56 -2.91
CA LEU A 118 15.94 -3.10 -4.13
C LEU A 118 16.75 -4.26 -4.71
N ALA A 119 18.09 -4.17 -4.68
CA ALA A 119 18.96 -5.24 -5.16
C ALA A 119 18.82 -6.50 -4.31
N ILE A 120 18.61 -6.38 -2.98
CA ILE A 120 18.37 -7.52 -2.09
C ILE A 120 17.24 -8.40 -2.62
N ASN A 121 16.17 -7.79 -3.15
CA ASN A 121 15.04 -8.54 -3.68
C ASN A 121 15.50 -9.61 -4.70
N LYS A 122 16.39 -9.25 -5.64
CA LYS A 122 16.94 -10.21 -6.62
C LYS A 122 17.71 -11.35 -5.97
N HIS A 123 18.42 -11.07 -4.87
CA HIS A 123 19.18 -12.08 -4.13
C HIS A 123 18.28 -12.94 -3.21
N ILE A 124 17.18 -12.42 -2.67
CA ILE A 124 16.30 -13.26 -1.85
C ILE A 124 15.65 -14.38 -2.69
N SER A 125 15.41 -14.16 -3.98
CA SER A 125 14.77 -15.16 -4.86
C SER A 125 15.44 -16.53 -4.81
N HIS A 126 16.78 -16.59 -4.78
CA HIS A 126 17.52 -17.85 -4.79
C HIS A 126 17.59 -18.54 -3.41
N LEU A 127 17.14 -17.87 -2.36
CA LEU A 127 17.11 -18.42 -0.99
C LEU A 127 15.80 -19.15 -0.67
N PHE A 128 14.79 -18.98 -1.52
CA PHE A 128 13.56 -19.74 -1.47
C PHE A 128 13.76 -21.11 -2.11
N LEU A 129 13.25 -22.15 -1.45
CA LEU A 129 13.23 -23.49 -2.01
C LEU A 129 12.11 -23.55 -3.04
N ASP A 130 12.47 -23.52 -4.32
CA ASP A 130 11.50 -23.74 -5.38
C ASP A 130 11.04 -25.20 -5.33
N VAL A 131 9.73 -25.39 -5.15
CA VAL A 131 9.06 -26.70 -5.09
C VAL A 131 9.24 -27.50 -6.40
N ASN A 132 9.81 -26.90 -7.45
CA ASN A 132 9.95 -27.47 -8.79
C ASN A 132 11.39 -27.78 -9.21
N LYS A 133 12.38 -27.66 -8.30
CA LYS A 133 13.72 -28.19 -8.54
C LYS A 133 13.79 -29.63 -8.04
N LYS A 134 13.46 -30.55 -8.95
CA LYS A 134 13.65 -31.99 -8.80
C LYS A 134 14.87 -32.41 -9.63
#